data_AF-A0A820HW19-F1
#
_entry.id   AF-A0A820HW19-F1
#
_cell.length_a   1.000
_cell.length_b   1.000
_cell.length_c   1.000
_cell.angle_alpha   90.00
_cell.angle_beta   90.00
_cell.angle_gamma   90.00
#
_symmetry.space_group_name_H-M   'P 1'
#
loop_
_entity.id
_entity.type
_entity.pdbx_description
1 polymer ?
#
loop_
_entity_poly.entity_id
_entity_poly.type
_entity_poly.pdbx_seq_one_letter_code
_entity_poly.pdbx_strand_id
1 'polypeptide(L)'
;MNNIKNVVYRFSFSKLACYSPTITLIPGQSSLSSPMSYRRSQDFYISSMIQFNCDGLLSTSTKWTIKNCTSISCSFEIILNEKVMTTYSELYILSRTLDYGVYQLTLTVTMIDSPNLKSSSSVYVRITATGITANLVQLGTSMITRGDQQDLLLDPGTFSVDPDEDTFDATKWKYTYYCRIYALYNFPNIQGILLSIDDSTIDPYNPSCLSNRL
;
A
#
# COMPACT_ATOMS: atom_id res chain seq x y z
N MET A 1 34.72 -36.00 -68.29
CA MET A 1 33.66 -35.98 -67.25
C MET A 1 34.28 -35.43 -65.97
N ASN A 2 33.96 -34.18 -65.61
CA ASN A 2 34.50 -33.53 -64.42
C ASN A 2 33.72 -33.96 -63.18
N ASN A 3 34.40 -34.61 -62.25
CA ASN A 3 33.84 -35.03 -60.97
C ASN A 3 33.81 -33.84 -60.02
N ILE A 4 32.64 -33.21 -59.85
CA ILE A 4 32.43 -32.16 -58.86
C ILE A 4 32.35 -32.84 -57.49
N LYS A 5 33.41 -32.69 -56.68
CA LYS A 5 33.41 -33.12 -55.28
C LYS A 5 32.72 -32.03 -54.45
N ASN A 6 31.49 -32.31 -54.03
CA ASN A 6 30.79 -31.46 -53.07
C ASN A 6 31.46 -31.58 -51.70
N VAL A 7 31.95 -30.47 -51.18
CA VAL A 7 32.49 -30.36 -49.82
C VAL A 7 31.42 -29.73 -48.94
N VAL A 8 30.99 -30.47 -47.91
CA VAL A 8 30.03 -29.97 -46.92
C VAL A 8 30.82 -29.43 -45.74
N TYR A 9 30.79 -28.12 -45.56
CA TYR A 9 31.32 -27.47 -44.35
C TYR A 9 30.25 -27.50 -43.26
N ARG A 10 30.58 -28.09 -42.10
CA ARG A 10 29.80 -27.96 -40.87
C ARG A 10 30.47 -26.90 -40.00
N PHE A 11 29.85 -25.74 -39.89
CA PHE A 11 30.28 -24.71 -38.95
C PHE A 11 29.68 -25.02 -37.58
N SER A 12 30.54 -25.17 -36.58
CA SER A 12 30.15 -25.22 -35.17
C SER A 12 30.42 -23.84 -34.58
N PHE A 13 29.38 -23.10 -34.23
CA PHE A 13 29.53 -21.92 -33.40
C PHE A 13 29.77 -22.36 -31.96
N SER A 14 30.95 -22.05 -31.42
CA SER A 14 31.14 -22.09 -29.97
C SER A 14 30.16 -21.10 -29.35
N LYS A 15 29.27 -21.56 -28.46
CA LYS A 15 28.43 -20.67 -27.66
C LYS A 15 29.34 -19.60 -27.03
N LEU A 16 29.16 -18.33 -27.41
CA LEU A 16 29.84 -17.24 -26.74
C LEU A 16 29.50 -17.28 -25.24
N ALA A 17 30.46 -16.86 -24.41
CA ALA A 17 30.29 -16.83 -22.97
C ALA A 17 29.08 -15.95 -22.63
N CYS A 18 28.10 -16.53 -21.96
CA CYS A 18 26.89 -15.84 -21.51
C CYS A 18 26.86 -15.97 -19.99
N TYR A 19 26.63 -14.84 -19.32
CA TYR A 19 26.61 -14.77 -17.86
C TYR A 19 25.20 -14.57 -17.34
N SER A 20 24.98 -14.90 -16.06
CA SER A 20 23.70 -14.62 -15.42
C SER A 20 23.40 -13.11 -15.45
N PRO A 21 22.14 -12.71 -15.70
CA PRO A 21 21.79 -11.30 -15.82
C PRO A 21 22.00 -10.55 -14.51
N THR A 22 22.30 -9.26 -14.57
CA THR A 22 22.34 -8.41 -13.37
C THR A 22 20.99 -7.71 -13.23
N ILE A 23 20.39 -7.78 -12.03
CA ILE A 23 19.07 -7.21 -11.75
C ILE A 23 19.21 -6.08 -10.75
N THR A 24 18.73 -4.90 -11.12
CA THR A 24 18.59 -3.76 -10.22
C THR A 24 17.10 -3.44 -10.07
N LEU A 25 16.59 -3.46 -8.84
CA LEU A 25 15.20 -3.12 -8.55
C LEU A 25 15.09 -1.64 -8.20
N ILE A 26 13.98 -1.00 -8.55
CA ILE A 26 13.71 0.42 -8.29
C ILE A 26 12.28 0.56 -7.78
N PRO A 27 12.08 1.13 -6.58
CA PRO A 27 13.11 1.53 -5.62
C PRO A 27 13.87 0.32 -5.04
N GLY A 28 15.21 0.44 -4.90
CA GLY A 28 16.11 -0.72 -4.75
C GLY A 28 16.84 -0.88 -3.43
N GLN A 29 16.68 0.07 -2.50
CA GLN A 29 17.43 0.07 -1.24
C GLN A 29 16.49 -0.19 -0.06
N SER A 30 16.36 -1.46 0.29
CA SER A 30 15.57 -1.89 1.43
C SER A 30 16.13 -3.18 2.01
N SER A 31 15.92 -3.36 3.30
CA SER A 31 16.30 -4.58 4.02
C SER A 31 15.15 -5.00 4.93
N LEU A 32 15.24 -6.20 5.49
CA LEU A 32 14.26 -6.63 6.49
C LEU A 32 14.21 -5.68 7.70
N SER A 33 15.35 -5.10 8.10
CA SER A 33 15.44 -4.13 9.20
C SER A 33 14.99 -2.73 8.82
N SER A 34 15.05 -2.36 7.55
CA SER A 34 14.62 -1.06 7.02
C SER A 34 13.83 -1.26 5.72
N PRO A 35 12.57 -1.72 5.83
CA PRO A 35 11.70 -1.90 4.67
C PRO A 35 11.13 -0.56 4.21
N MET A 36 10.79 -0.44 2.92
CA MET A 36 10.11 0.72 2.37
C MET A 36 8.64 0.73 2.81
N SER A 37 8.17 1.84 3.38
CA SER A 37 6.81 1.92 3.89
C SER A 37 5.81 2.35 2.81
N TYR A 38 4.73 1.58 2.66
CA TYR A 38 3.59 1.94 1.84
C TYR A 38 2.29 1.88 2.66
N ARG A 39 1.40 2.84 2.45
CA ARG A 39 0.05 2.84 3.04
C ARG A 39 -0.81 1.77 2.36
N ARG A 40 -1.68 1.08 3.11
CA ARG A 40 -2.54 0.04 2.53
C ARG A 40 -3.51 0.60 1.47
N SER A 41 -3.97 1.83 1.64
CA SER A 41 -4.82 2.54 0.67
C SER A 41 -4.10 3.01 -0.61
N GLN A 42 -2.77 2.89 -0.70
CA GLN A 42 -2.02 3.41 -1.84
C GLN A 42 -1.50 2.29 -2.74
N ASP A 43 -1.61 2.53 -4.04
CA ASP A 43 -0.97 1.69 -5.05
C ASP A 43 0.54 1.92 -5.04
N PHE A 44 1.31 0.90 -5.41
CA PHE A 44 2.75 1.04 -5.61
C PHE A 44 3.29 0.06 -6.64
N TYR A 45 4.49 0.34 -7.13
CA TYR A 45 5.16 -0.53 -8.08
C TYR A 45 6.66 -0.64 -7.81
N ILE A 46 7.22 -1.79 -8.19
CA ILE A 46 8.66 -2.03 -8.23
C ILE A 46 9.04 -2.33 -9.68
N SER A 47 9.85 -1.46 -10.26
CA SER A 47 10.41 -1.67 -11.60
C SER A 47 11.75 -2.39 -11.52
N SER A 48 12.15 -3.06 -12.60
CA SER A 48 13.47 -3.69 -12.70
C SER A 48 14.24 -3.20 -13.92
N MET A 49 15.52 -2.95 -13.73
CA MET A 49 16.51 -2.84 -14.79
C MET A 49 17.29 -4.15 -14.84
N ILE A 50 17.23 -4.83 -15.98
CA ILE A 50 17.88 -6.12 -16.20
C ILE A 50 18.98 -5.91 -17.24
N GLN A 51 20.23 -6.07 -16.82
CA GLN A 51 21.39 -5.97 -17.69
C GLN A 51 21.84 -7.38 -18.10
N PHE A 52 21.87 -7.61 -19.41
CA PHE A 52 22.34 -8.86 -19.99
C PHE A 52 23.80 -8.72 -20.42
N ASN A 53 24.59 -9.77 -20.18
CA ASN A 53 25.97 -9.85 -20.61
C ASN A 53 26.15 -11.11 -21.48
N CYS A 54 25.61 -11.04 -22.70
CA CYS A 54 25.73 -12.08 -23.72
C CYS A 54 25.68 -11.45 -25.12
N ASP A 55 26.40 -12.02 -26.08
CA ASP A 55 26.57 -11.46 -27.43
C ASP A 55 25.48 -11.89 -28.45
N GLY A 56 24.36 -12.44 -27.97
CA GLY A 56 23.28 -12.98 -28.81
C GLY A 56 21.91 -12.39 -28.51
N LEU A 57 20.91 -12.70 -29.35
CA LEU A 57 19.50 -12.45 -29.04
C LEU A 57 19.08 -13.33 -27.85
N LEU A 58 18.48 -12.71 -26.84
CA LEU A 58 18.16 -13.37 -25.57
C LEU A 58 16.65 -13.41 -25.37
N SER A 59 16.13 -14.62 -25.17
CA SER A 59 14.78 -14.80 -24.66
C SER A 59 14.84 -15.05 -23.15
N THR A 60 13.98 -14.38 -22.39
CA THR A 60 13.98 -14.49 -20.93
C THR A 60 12.59 -14.69 -20.37
N SER A 61 12.52 -15.33 -19.21
CA SER A 61 11.31 -15.44 -18.41
C SER A 61 11.52 -14.74 -17.07
N THR A 62 10.61 -13.83 -16.75
CA THR A 62 10.55 -13.07 -15.50
C THR A 62 9.46 -13.64 -14.60
N LYS A 63 9.73 -13.75 -13.30
CA LYS A 63 8.73 -14.14 -12.30
C LYS A 63 8.96 -13.42 -10.98
N TRP A 64 7.93 -12.74 -10.50
CA TRP A 64 7.85 -12.18 -9.17
C TRP A 64 7.31 -13.20 -8.17
N THR A 65 7.88 -13.17 -6.97
CA THR A 65 7.43 -13.94 -5.81
C THR A 65 7.34 -13.01 -4.60
N ILE A 66 6.26 -13.14 -3.83
CA ILE A 66 6.01 -12.31 -2.65
C ILE A 66 5.94 -13.21 -1.43
N LYS A 67 6.72 -12.88 -0.40
CA LYS A 67 6.73 -13.63 0.87
C LYS A 67 6.40 -12.72 2.03
N ASN A 68 5.57 -13.20 2.95
CA ASN A 68 5.36 -12.54 4.24
C ASN A 68 6.58 -12.78 5.15
N CYS A 69 7.01 -11.73 5.82
CA CYS A 69 8.13 -11.71 6.74
C CYS A 69 7.68 -11.51 8.19
N THR A 70 8.26 -12.32 9.07
CA THR A 70 8.32 -12.06 10.50
C THR A 70 9.50 -11.15 10.82
N SER A 71 9.71 -10.83 12.11
CA SER A 71 10.90 -10.08 12.56
C SER A 71 12.24 -10.76 12.24
N ILE A 72 12.23 -12.06 11.95
CA ILE A 72 13.45 -12.88 11.81
C ILE A 72 13.59 -13.45 10.40
N SER A 73 12.50 -13.87 9.75
CA SER A 73 12.57 -14.56 8.46
C SER A 73 11.31 -14.38 7.60
N CYS A 74 11.47 -14.61 6.29
CA CYS A 74 10.40 -14.60 5.30
C CYS A 74 10.15 -16.03 4.78
N SER A 75 9.05 -16.64 5.21
CA SER A 75 8.84 -18.09 5.05
C SER A 75 7.68 -18.43 4.12
N PHE A 76 6.62 -17.63 4.18
CA PHE A 76 5.34 -17.96 3.54
C PHE A 76 5.17 -17.18 2.25
N GLU A 77 5.20 -17.88 1.12
CA GLU A 77 4.82 -17.30 -0.17
C GLU A 77 3.32 -17.02 -0.19
N ILE A 78 2.97 -15.83 -0.65
CA ILE A 78 1.58 -15.38 -0.74
C ILE A 78 1.10 -15.65 -2.14
N ILE A 79 -0.01 -16.38 -2.23
CA ILE A 79 -0.71 -16.56 -3.48
C ILE A 79 -1.56 -15.32 -3.70
N LEU A 80 -1.10 -14.46 -4.59
CA LEU A 80 -1.88 -13.29 -5.02
C LEU A 80 -3.03 -13.74 -5.91
N ASN A 81 -4.09 -12.95 -5.92
CA ASN A 81 -5.18 -13.11 -6.88
C ASN A 81 -4.66 -12.95 -8.32
N GLU A 82 -5.28 -13.60 -9.29
CA GLU A 82 -4.89 -13.61 -10.72
C GLU A 82 -4.83 -12.21 -11.36
N LYS A 83 -5.42 -11.21 -10.70
CA LYS A 83 -5.36 -9.80 -11.11
C LYS A 83 -3.95 -9.18 -11.01
N VAL A 84 -3.05 -9.73 -10.19
CA VAL A 84 -1.68 -9.22 -10.06
C VAL A 84 -0.77 -9.93 -11.06
N MET A 85 -0.30 -9.19 -12.07
CA MET A 85 0.63 -9.73 -13.06
C MET A 85 2.03 -9.86 -12.47
N THR A 86 2.50 -11.11 -12.34
CA THR A 86 3.81 -11.44 -11.74
C THR A 86 4.87 -11.82 -12.78
N THR A 87 4.54 -11.82 -14.06
CA THR A 87 5.43 -12.27 -15.14
C THR A 87 6.13 -11.15 -15.89
N TYR A 88 5.89 -9.88 -15.55
CA TYR A 88 6.57 -8.73 -16.16
C TYR A 88 7.83 -8.31 -15.39
N SER A 89 8.63 -7.43 -16.01
CA SER A 89 9.76 -6.76 -15.36
C SER A 89 9.33 -5.79 -14.26
N GLU A 90 8.07 -5.34 -14.28
CA GLU A 90 7.48 -4.48 -13.27
C GLU A 90 6.44 -5.26 -12.47
N LEU A 91 6.45 -5.06 -11.16
CA LEU A 91 5.43 -5.56 -10.25
C LEU A 91 4.56 -4.39 -9.81
N TYR A 92 3.28 -4.41 -10.18
CA TYR A 92 2.29 -3.43 -9.77
C TYR A 92 1.38 -4.03 -8.70
N ILE A 93 1.31 -3.40 -7.53
CA ILE A 93 0.47 -3.82 -6.41
C ILE A 93 -0.59 -2.74 -6.18
N LEU A 94 -1.85 -3.13 -6.37
CA LEU A 94 -3.01 -2.28 -6.09
C LEU A 94 -3.19 -2.10 -4.58
N SER A 95 -3.77 -0.97 -4.21
CA SER A 95 -4.28 -0.68 -2.87
C SER A 95 -5.12 -1.84 -2.33
N ARG A 96 -4.98 -2.08 -1.02
CA ARG A 96 -5.71 -3.11 -0.27
C ARG A 96 -5.45 -4.56 -0.74
N THR A 97 -4.45 -4.79 -1.60
CA THR A 97 -4.06 -6.15 -2.04
C THR A 97 -3.28 -6.92 -0.96
N LEU A 98 -2.42 -6.22 -0.21
CA LEU A 98 -1.57 -6.81 0.83
C LEU A 98 -2.02 -6.32 2.21
N ASP A 99 -2.06 -7.25 3.17
CA ASP A 99 -2.34 -6.98 4.58
C ASP A 99 -1.22 -6.23 5.29
N TYR A 100 -1.49 -5.76 6.51
CA TYR A 100 -0.48 -5.10 7.31
C TYR A 100 0.65 -6.07 7.64
N GLY A 101 1.88 -5.65 7.40
CA GLY A 101 3.03 -6.52 7.60
C GLY A 101 4.24 -6.10 6.80
N VAL A 102 5.28 -6.92 6.86
CA VAL A 102 6.51 -6.76 6.08
C VAL A 102 6.55 -7.87 5.04
N TYR A 103 6.91 -7.54 3.81
CA TYR A 103 6.96 -8.47 2.70
C TYR A 103 8.30 -8.38 1.98
N GLN A 104 8.80 -9.54 1.54
CA GLN A 104 9.92 -9.65 0.61
C GLN A 104 9.37 -9.89 -0.80
N LEU A 105 9.69 -8.97 -1.72
CA LEU A 105 9.35 -9.05 -3.13
C LEU A 105 10.60 -9.46 -3.89
N THR A 106 10.57 -10.61 -4.55
CA THR A 106 11.74 -11.16 -5.26
C THR A 106 11.42 -11.38 -6.73
N LEU A 107 12.16 -10.68 -7.59
CA LEU A 107 12.17 -10.93 -9.02
C LEU A 107 13.21 -12.00 -9.33
N THR A 108 12.79 -13.04 -10.04
CA THR A 108 13.68 -14.05 -10.65
C THR A 108 13.63 -13.89 -12.16
N VAL A 109 14.80 -13.80 -12.78
CA VAL A 109 14.98 -13.77 -14.24
C VAL A 109 15.74 -15.03 -14.65
N THR A 110 15.18 -15.77 -15.59
CA THR A 110 15.80 -16.98 -16.14
C THR A 110 15.97 -16.82 -17.64
N MET A 111 17.14 -17.17 -18.15
CA MET A 111 17.43 -17.19 -19.59
C MET A 111 16.82 -18.45 -20.21
N ILE A 112 15.95 -18.31 -21.22
CA ILE A 112 15.22 -19.45 -21.82
C ILE A 112 16.20 -20.41 -22.52
N ASP A 113 17.15 -19.86 -23.28
CA ASP A 113 18.12 -20.63 -24.06
C ASP A 113 19.24 -21.24 -23.19
N SER A 114 19.29 -20.88 -21.91
CA SER A 114 20.26 -21.40 -20.93
C SER A 114 19.67 -21.29 -19.51
N PRO A 115 18.73 -22.17 -19.12
CA PRO A 115 17.99 -22.08 -17.85
C PRO A 115 18.84 -22.10 -16.58
N ASN A 116 20.09 -22.57 -16.70
CA ASN A 116 21.07 -22.55 -15.60
C ASN A 116 21.55 -21.12 -15.28
N LEU A 117 21.43 -20.19 -16.23
CA LEU A 117 21.73 -18.77 -16.05
C LEU A 117 20.47 -18.08 -15.53
N LYS A 118 20.38 -18.04 -14.20
CA LYS A 118 19.31 -17.34 -13.49
C LYS A 118 19.90 -16.36 -12.49
N SER A 119 19.16 -15.28 -12.27
CA SER A 119 19.45 -14.30 -11.23
C SER A 119 18.20 -13.92 -10.48
N SER A 120 18.38 -13.51 -9.24
CA SER A 120 17.29 -13.02 -8.40
C SER A 120 17.72 -11.77 -7.65
N SER A 121 16.79 -10.84 -7.48
CA SER A 121 16.97 -9.67 -6.63
C SER A 121 15.72 -9.45 -5.80
N SER A 122 15.89 -8.94 -4.58
CA SER A 122 14.80 -8.77 -3.61
C SER A 122 14.76 -7.35 -3.05
N VAL A 123 13.55 -6.89 -2.76
CA VAL A 123 13.27 -5.68 -1.96
C VAL A 123 12.29 -6.01 -0.85
N TYR A 124 12.28 -5.18 0.19
CA TYR A 124 11.44 -5.32 1.38
C TYR A 124 10.51 -4.12 1.48
N VAL A 125 9.22 -4.40 1.63
CA VAL A 125 8.17 -3.40 1.79
C VAL A 125 7.41 -3.63 3.09
N ARG A 126 6.94 -2.56 3.72
CA ARG A 126 6.08 -2.59 4.90
C ARG A 126 4.76 -1.94 4.54
N ILE A 127 3.67 -2.68 4.70
CA ILE A 127 2.32 -2.15 4.56
C ILE A 127 1.87 -1.59 5.91
N THR A 128 1.51 -0.31 5.93
CA THR A 128 1.10 0.42 7.12
C THR A 128 -0.33 0.93 6.99
N ALA A 129 -0.97 1.19 8.13
CA ALA A 129 -2.27 1.84 8.17
C ALA A 129 -2.24 3.22 7.50
N THR A 130 -3.34 3.57 6.85
CA THR A 130 -3.65 4.89 6.32
C THR A 130 -4.33 5.72 7.40
N GLY A 131 -4.12 7.04 7.37
CA GLY A 131 -4.86 7.94 8.23
C GLY A 131 -6.35 7.93 7.90
N ILE A 132 -7.17 7.91 8.95
CA ILE A 132 -8.63 7.95 8.82
C ILE A 132 -9.10 9.38 8.65
N THR A 133 -10.12 9.56 7.81
CA THR A 133 -10.75 10.86 7.62
C THR A 133 -12.02 10.91 8.44
N ALA A 134 -11.96 11.58 9.59
CA ALA A 134 -13.11 11.77 10.46
C ALA A 134 -13.98 12.93 9.94
N ASN A 135 -15.21 12.62 9.55
CA ASN A 135 -16.18 13.60 9.11
C ASN A 135 -17.38 13.54 10.05
N LEU A 136 -17.68 14.62 10.76
CA LEU A 136 -18.80 14.64 11.70
C LEU A 136 -20.16 14.82 10.99
N VAL A 137 -20.12 15.38 9.78
CA VAL A 137 -21.30 15.66 8.95
C VAL A 137 -20.99 15.36 7.48
N GLN A 138 -22.04 15.31 6.67
CA GLN A 138 -21.93 15.16 5.23
C GLN A 138 -20.95 16.20 4.64
N LEU A 139 -20.12 15.77 3.68
CA LEU A 139 -19.09 16.57 3.01
C LEU A 139 -17.89 17.00 3.90
N GLY A 140 -17.77 16.50 5.14
CA GLY A 140 -16.57 16.69 5.96
C GLY A 140 -16.30 18.14 6.38
N THR A 141 -17.33 18.98 6.43
CA THR A 141 -17.19 20.38 6.84
C THR A 141 -16.81 20.47 8.32
N SER A 142 -15.78 21.27 8.61
CA SER A 142 -15.28 21.51 9.98
C SER A 142 -15.92 22.71 10.68
N MET A 143 -16.67 23.55 9.94
CA MET A 143 -17.34 24.73 10.48
C MET A 143 -18.81 24.73 10.09
N ILE A 144 -19.68 24.66 11.10
CA ILE A 144 -21.13 24.66 10.92
C ILE A 144 -21.71 25.80 11.74
N THR A 145 -22.57 26.61 11.13
CA THR A 145 -23.37 27.60 11.83
C THR A 145 -24.82 27.14 11.85
N ARG A 146 -25.44 27.22 13.03
CA ARG A 146 -26.85 26.91 13.29
C ARG A 146 -27.46 28.03 14.11
N GLY A 147 -28.74 28.28 13.87
CA GLY A 147 -29.54 29.22 14.66
C GLY A 147 -29.96 28.61 16.00
N ASP A 148 -30.58 29.44 16.83
CA ASP A 148 -31.20 28.99 18.07
C ASP A 148 -32.28 27.93 17.80
N GLN A 149 -32.41 26.96 18.73
CA GLN A 149 -33.34 25.82 18.64
C GLN A 149 -33.22 24.97 17.37
N GLN A 150 -32.09 25.02 16.67
CA GLN A 150 -31.80 24.15 15.54
C GLN A 150 -30.93 22.97 15.95
N ASP A 151 -31.39 21.77 15.62
CA ASP A 151 -30.65 20.56 15.90
C ASP A 151 -29.42 20.42 14.99
N LEU A 152 -28.34 19.90 15.57
CA LEU A 152 -27.14 19.49 14.85
C LEU A 152 -26.90 18.00 15.09
N LEU A 153 -27.21 17.19 14.09
CA LEU A 153 -26.85 15.78 14.09
C LEU A 153 -25.39 15.63 13.67
N LEU A 154 -24.57 15.09 14.57
CA LEU A 154 -23.22 14.61 14.27
C LEU A 154 -23.32 13.09 14.05
N ASP A 155 -22.97 12.64 12.85
CA ASP A 155 -23.00 11.23 12.48
C ASP A 155 -21.64 10.82 11.88
N PRO A 156 -20.60 10.75 12.73
CA PRO A 156 -19.29 10.32 12.27
C PRO A 156 -19.27 8.87 11.80
N GLY A 157 -20.23 8.04 12.23
CA GLY A 157 -20.33 6.64 11.81
C GLY A 157 -20.68 6.50 10.34
N THR A 158 -21.55 7.36 9.82
CA THR A 158 -21.93 7.33 8.40
C THR A 158 -20.96 8.10 7.51
N PHE A 159 -20.40 9.22 7.99
CA PHE A 159 -19.65 10.14 7.12
C PHE A 159 -18.14 9.97 7.15
N SER A 160 -17.58 9.34 8.18
CA SER A 160 -16.13 9.08 8.26
C SER A 160 -15.71 7.99 7.27
N VAL A 161 -14.44 8.03 6.89
CA VAL A 161 -13.87 7.09 5.90
C VAL A 161 -12.59 6.51 6.46
N ASP A 162 -12.51 5.18 6.45
CA ASP A 162 -11.26 4.43 6.59
C ASP A 162 -10.81 3.99 5.19
N PRO A 163 -9.74 4.60 4.64
CA PRO A 163 -9.28 4.26 3.29
C PRO A 163 -8.70 2.85 3.15
N ASP A 164 -8.47 2.13 4.24
CA ASP A 164 -7.89 0.78 4.22
C ASP A 164 -8.94 -0.34 4.11
N GLU A 165 -10.21 0.01 4.30
CA GLU A 165 -11.36 -0.89 4.28
C GLU A 165 -12.34 -0.49 3.16
N ASP A 166 -13.28 -1.38 2.79
CA ASP A 166 -14.34 -1.05 1.82
C ASP A 166 -15.44 -0.19 2.43
N THR A 167 -15.67 -0.35 3.73
CA THR A 167 -16.69 0.37 4.49
C THR A 167 -16.15 0.78 5.84
N PHE A 168 -16.49 1.98 6.29
CA PHE A 168 -16.17 2.43 7.64
C PHE A 168 -17.02 1.69 8.68
N ASP A 169 -16.38 0.89 9.52
CA ASP A 169 -17.06 0.14 10.58
C ASP A 169 -17.16 0.98 11.85
N ALA A 170 -18.25 1.75 11.96
CA ALA A 170 -18.50 2.65 13.08
C ALA A 170 -18.50 1.96 14.46
N THR A 171 -18.70 0.64 14.54
CA THR A 171 -18.78 -0.11 15.80
C THR A 171 -17.41 -0.28 16.47
N LYS A 172 -16.32 -0.14 15.71
CA LYS A 172 -14.94 -0.20 16.20
C LYS A 172 -14.44 1.12 16.79
N TRP A 173 -15.27 2.17 16.75
CA TRP A 173 -14.89 3.52 17.13
C TRP A 173 -15.60 3.96 18.40
N LYS A 174 -14.86 4.65 19.26
CA LYS A 174 -15.42 5.38 20.40
C LYS A 174 -15.45 6.86 20.06
N TYR A 175 -16.64 7.42 19.99
CA TYR A 175 -16.84 8.85 19.82
C TYR A 175 -16.90 9.51 21.19
N THR A 176 -16.27 10.66 21.34
CA THR A 176 -16.36 11.48 22.55
C THR A 176 -16.50 12.91 22.13
N TYR A 177 -17.58 13.53 22.57
CA TYR A 177 -17.94 14.87 22.17
C TYR A 177 -17.58 15.84 23.30
N TYR A 178 -17.02 16.97 22.89
CA TYR A 178 -16.71 18.06 23.79
C TYR A 178 -17.28 19.33 23.19
N CYS A 179 -17.60 20.26 24.05
CA CYS A 179 -17.93 21.60 23.63
C CYS A 179 -17.28 22.63 24.51
N ARG A 180 -17.06 23.80 23.91
CA ARG A 180 -16.43 24.92 24.58
C ARG A 180 -17.41 26.08 24.61
N ILE A 181 -17.75 26.52 25.82
CA ILE A 181 -18.61 27.67 26.03
C ILE A 181 -17.74 28.90 26.30
N TYR A 182 -18.00 29.97 25.57
CA TYR A 182 -17.36 31.26 25.77
C TYR A 182 -18.30 32.19 26.52
N ALA A 183 -17.85 32.73 27.65
CA ALA A 183 -18.68 33.63 28.49
C ALA A 183 -18.87 35.03 27.86
N LEU A 184 -18.02 35.41 26.92
CA LEU A 184 -18.02 36.73 26.27
C LEU A 184 -17.90 36.55 24.75
N TYR A 185 -18.69 37.33 24.00
CA TYR A 185 -18.74 37.36 22.53
C TYR A 185 -17.49 37.99 21.86
N ASN A 186 -16.39 38.19 22.58
CA ASN A 186 -15.20 38.84 22.04
C ASN A 186 -14.28 37.78 21.41
N PHE A 187 -14.14 37.79 20.10
CA PHE A 187 -13.21 36.90 19.38
C PHE A 187 -11.86 37.60 19.12
N PRO A 188 -10.71 36.92 19.27
CA PRO A 188 -10.53 35.53 19.69
C PRO A 188 -10.65 35.37 21.22
N ASN A 189 -11.56 34.49 21.65
CA ASN A 189 -11.73 34.17 23.07
C ASN A 189 -10.86 32.95 23.41
N ILE A 190 -9.84 33.15 24.24
CA ILE A 190 -8.93 32.09 24.70
C ILE A 190 -9.34 31.48 26.05
N GLN A 191 -10.40 31.98 26.69
CA GLN A 191 -10.85 31.57 28.03
C GLN A 191 -12.18 30.79 28.01
N GLY A 192 -12.36 29.90 27.04
CA GLY A 192 -13.54 29.04 26.98
C GLY A 192 -13.46 27.88 27.97
N ILE A 193 -14.59 27.53 28.59
CA ILE A 193 -14.71 26.34 29.44
C ILE A 193 -15.00 25.14 28.54
N LEU A 194 -14.16 24.11 28.59
CA LEU A 194 -14.36 22.85 27.89
C LEU A 194 -15.21 21.91 28.77
N LEU A 195 -16.32 21.42 28.23
CA LEU A 195 -17.22 20.48 28.87
C LEU A 195 -17.29 19.21 28.03
N SER A 196 -17.34 18.04 28.69
CA SER A 196 -17.74 16.80 28.01
C SER A 196 -19.24 16.82 27.76
N ILE A 197 -19.63 16.30 26.60
CA ILE A 197 -21.01 15.95 26.31
C ILE A 197 -21.10 14.45 26.55
N ASP A 198 -21.69 14.07 27.67
CA ASP A 198 -21.99 12.66 27.94
C ASP A 198 -23.10 12.20 26.99
N ASP A 199 -23.02 10.94 26.58
CA ASP A 199 -23.86 10.32 25.55
C ASP A 199 -25.36 10.60 25.78
N SER A 200 -26.05 11.03 24.71
CA SER A 200 -27.47 11.43 24.63
C SER A 200 -28.49 10.34 25.01
N THR A 201 -28.07 9.16 25.46
CA THR A 201 -28.97 8.17 26.04
C THR A 201 -29.39 8.49 27.49
N ILE A 202 -28.82 9.53 28.10
CA ILE A 202 -29.05 9.90 29.52
C ILE A 202 -29.94 11.17 29.68
N ASP A 203 -30.14 11.98 28.64
CA ASP A 203 -31.12 13.08 28.65
C ASP A 203 -31.97 13.09 27.35
N PRO A 204 -33.15 12.47 27.36
CA PRO A 204 -34.04 12.39 26.20
C PRO A 204 -34.70 13.73 25.83
N TYR A 205 -34.47 14.81 26.60
CA TYR A 205 -35.14 16.09 26.37
C TYR A 205 -34.21 17.19 25.82
N ASN A 206 -32.91 17.21 26.17
CA ASN A 206 -31.97 18.17 25.55
C ASN A 206 -30.47 17.88 25.84
N PRO A 207 -29.76 17.08 25.02
CA PRO A 207 -28.31 16.88 25.15
C PRO A 207 -27.57 18.13 24.64
N SER A 208 -27.63 19.22 25.40
CA SER A 208 -26.98 20.48 25.10
C SER A 208 -25.77 20.71 25.99
N CYS A 209 -24.77 21.41 25.48
CA CYS A 209 -23.67 21.91 26.30
C CYS A 209 -24.13 22.83 27.45
N LEU A 210 -25.32 23.39 27.32
CA LEU A 210 -25.92 24.31 28.27
C LEU A 210 -26.65 23.59 29.40
N SER A 211 -27.08 22.33 29.21
CA SER A 211 -27.73 21.52 30.26
C SER A 211 -26.73 20.92 31.25
N ASN A 212 -25.47 20.69 30.86
CA ASN A 212 -24.37 20.26 31.76
C ASN A 212 -23.81 21.39 32.65
N ARG A 213 -24.47 22.55 32.70
CA ARG A 213 -24.02 23.73 33.45
C ARG A 213 -24.67 23.87 34.84
N LEU A 214 -25.46 22.87 35.26
CA LEU A 214 -26.15 22.81 36.55
C LEU A 214 -25.38 21.98 37.56
#